data_AF-A0A7R9U8Y8-F1
#
_entry.id   AF-A0A7R9U8Y8-F1
#
_cell.length_a   1.000
_cell.length_b   1.000
_cell.length_c   1.000
_cell.angle_alpha   90.00
_cell.angle_beta   90.00
_cell.angle_gamma   90.00
#
_symmetry.space_group_name_H-M   'P 1'
#
loop_
_entity.id
_entity.type
_entity.pdbx_description
1 polymer ?
#
loop_
_entity_poly.entity_id
_entity_poly.type
_entity_poly.pdbx_seq_one_letter_code
_entity_poly.pdbx_strand_id
1 'polypeptide(L)'
;QAGQLAEVGVVFYLTELKEVSEQTGDQIKFVCTHDVISRVRIHSIVNPRAGVDRSTYMKAECSYIEDTDDQEDAEADQRRILKRIQDIVTLQSSLKEEVRFEKGVISSYNGGRTGEGGLWALIELWQAYLSMRVAHKSQLMQKEMENKIRKFLKESDDGKGATFSLDAMDREDRRDIQSMQERLREETAPMLDEQTVWVQLMLQNDKHKERLRIFESMVDREFRRLETRLALKRMFGEQSDGTTM
;
A
#
# COMPACT_ATOMS: atom_id res chain seq x y z
N GLN A 1 -13.82 0.79 -19.80
CA GLN A 1 -12.48 1.30 -20.16
C GLN A 1 -11.64 0.13 -20.63
N ALA A 2 -11.07 0.19 -21.84
CA ALA A 2 -10.04 -0.76 -22.23
C ALA A 2 -8.79 -0.44 -21.41
N GLY A 3 -8.22 -1.43 -20.71
CA GLY A 3 -7.02 -1.21 -19.90
C GLY A 3 -5.86 -0.77 -20.79
N GLN A 4 -5.23 0.35 -20.45
CA GLN A 4 -3.98 0.76 -21.06
C GLN A 4 -2.86 -0.07 -20.43
N LEU A 5 -2.02 -0.70 -21.26
CA LEU A 5 -0.87 -1.47 -20.78
C LEU A 5 0.17 -0.52 -20.18
N ALA A 6 0.87 -1.00 -19.15
CA ALA A 6 1.95 -0.24 -18.52
C ALA A 6 3.10 -0.02 -19.50
N GLU A 7 3.75 1.14 -19.42
CA GLU A 7 4.92 1.49 -20.24
C GLU A 7 6.20 0.77 -19.81
N VAL A 8 6.23 0.26 -18.58
CA VAL A 8 7.38 -0.45 -18.01
C VAL A 8 6.95 -1.79 -17.45
N GLY A 9 7.77 -2.81 -17.70
CA GLY A 9 7.62 -4.16 -17.17
C GLY A 9 8.87 -4.63 -16.43
N VAL A 10 8.72 -5.74 -15.73
CA VAL A 10 9.83 -6.47 -15.10
C VAL A 10 10.02 -7.80 -15.82
N VAL A 11 11.27 -8.19 -15.99
CA VAL A 11 11.66 -9.47 -16.58
C VAL A 11 11.86 -10.46 -15.45
N PHE A 12 11.06 -11.51 -15.44
CA PHE A 12 11.18 -12.61 -14.51
C PHE A 12 11.99 -13.74 -15.13
N TYR A 13 12.91 -14.29 -14.35
CA TYR A 13 13.57 -15.55 -14.65
C TYR A 13 12.94 -16.64 -13.79
N LEU A 14 12.38 -17.66 -14.44
CA LEU A 14 11.78 -18.81 -13.75
C LEU A 14 12.90 -19.69 -13.22
N THR A 15 13.01 -19.81 -11.90
CA THR A 15 14.04 -20.61 -11.23
C THR A 15 13.56 -22.02 -10.94
N GLU A 16 12.30 -22.18 -10.56
CA GLU A 16 11.71 -23.47 -10.24
C GLU A 16 10.29 -23.57 -10.77
N LEU A 17 9.93 -24.73 -11.32
CA LEU A 17 8.58 -25.07 -11.75
C LEU A 17 8.21 -26.42 -11.15
N LYS A 18 7.20 -26.43 -10.28
CA LYS A 18 6.66 -27.64 -9.66
C LYS A 18 5.26 -27.90 -10.19
N GLU A 19 5.02 -29.09 -10.72
CA GLU A 19 3.68 -29.58 -11.01
C GLU A 19 3.06 -30.15 -9.73
N VAL A 20 1.91 -29.61 -9.31
CA VAL A 20 1.21 -29.98 -8.06
C VAL A 20 -0.25 -30.36 -8.31
N SER A 21 -0.59 -30.66 -9.58
CA SER A 21 -1.91 -31.10 -10.04
C SER A 21 -2.40 -32.30 -9.22
N GLU A 22 -1.58 -33.35 -9.11
CA GLU A 22 -1.93 -34.56 -8.35
C GLU A 22 -2.11 -34.29 -6.85
N GLN A 23 -1.31 -33.40 -6.27
CA GLN A 23 -1.32 -33.10 -4.83
C GLN A 23 -2.51 -32.22 -4.42
N THR A 24 -3.02 -31.42 -5.35
CA THR A 24 -4.12 -30.47 -5.11
C THR A 24 -5.45 -30.91 -5.71
N GLY A 25 -5.53 -32.12 -6.28
CA GLY A 25 -6.72 -32.60 -6.96
C GLY A 25 -7.10 -31.70 -8.15
N ASP A 26 -6.12 -31.36 -8.97
CA ASP A 26 -6.23 -30.49 -10.16
C ASP A 26 -6.62 -29.02 -9.90
N GLN A 27 -6.67 -28.57 -8.64
CA GLN A 27 -6.96 -27.16 -8.32
C GLN A 27 -5.82 -26.22 -8.69
N ILE A 28 -4.57 -26.65 -8.50
CA ILE A 28 -3.38 -25.89 -8.85
C ILE A 28 -2.50 -26.79 -9.71
N LYS A 29 -2.26 -26.39 -10.96
CA LYS A 29 -1.41 -27.17 -11.87
C LYS A 29 0.07 -26.95 -11.61
N PHE A 30 0.48 -25.70 -11.49
CA PHE A 30 1.89 -25.33 -11.37
C PHE A 30 2.12 -24.32 -10.26
N VAL A 31 3.21 -24.52 -9.52
CA VAL A 31 3.79 -23.53 -8.61
C VAL A 31 5.14 -23.12 -9.17
N CYS A 32 5.34 -21.81 -9.32
CA CYS A 32 6.52 -21.22 -9.95
C CYS A 32 7.27 -20.36 -8.95
N THR A 33 8.59 -20.58 -8.84
CA THR A 33 9.52 -19.66 -8.16
C THR A 33 10.24 -18.85 -9.22
N HIS A 34 10.34 -17.53 -9.03
CA HIS A 34 10.90 -16.63 -10.03
C HIS A 34 11.67 -15.49 -9.39
N ASP A 35 12.69 -15.02 -10.10
CA ASP A 35 13.50 -13.86 -9.71
C ASP A 35 13.30 -12.71 -10.69
N VAL A 36 13.28 -11.47 -10.20
CA VAL A 36 13.32 -10.28 -11.06
C VAL A 36 14.76 -10.06 -11.49
N ILE A 37 15.02 -10.17 -12.80
CA ILE A 37 16.38 -10.01 -13.35
C ILE A 37 16.61 -8.67 -14.03
N SER A 38 15.56 -7.99 -14.49
CA SER A 38 15.69 -6.69 -15.14
C SER A 38 14.38 -5.93 -15.23
N ARG A 39 14.46 -4.64 -15.57
CA ARG A 39 13.34 -3.78 -15.93
C ARG A 39 13.41 -3.47 -17.42
N VAL A 40 12.26 -3.36 -18.06
CA VAL A 40 12.16 -3.08 -19.50
C VAL A 40 11.14 -2.00 -19.78
N ARG A 41 11.42 -1.17 -20.79
CA ARG A 41 10.41 -0.29 -21.40
C ARG A 41 9.70 -1.06 -22.51
N ILE A 42 8.38 -1.03 -22.48
CA ILE A 42 7.50 -1.69 -23.45
C ILE A 42 7.16 -0.68 -24.55
N HIS A 43 7.58 -0.96 -25.78
CA HIS A 43 7.37 -0.06 -26.92
C HIS A 43 6.06 -0.38 -27.64
N SER A 44 5.81 -1.66 -27.90
CA SER A 44 4.64 -2.10 -28.65
C SER A 44 4.26 -3.56 -28.34
N ILE A 45 2.99 -3.91 -28.56
CA ILE A 45 2.53 -5.30 -28.52
C ILE A 45 2.51 -5.85 -29.94
N VAL A 46 3.23 -6.97 -30.14
CA VAL A 46 3.43 -7.57 -31.46
C VAL A 46 2.19 -8.34 -31.94
N ASN A 47 1.45 -8.96 -31.01
CA ASN A 47 0.28 -9.79 -31.30
C ASN A 47 -0.92 -9.45 -30.40
N PRO A 48 -1.54 -8.26 -30.55
CA PRO A 48 -2.59 -7.80 -29.64
C PRO A 48 -3.83 -8.72 -29.60
N ARG A 49 -4.11 -9.45 -30.69
CA ARG A 49 -5.23 -10.42 -30.75
C ARG A 49 -5.11 -11.54 -29.71
N ALA A 50 -3.88 -11.95 -29.39
CA ALA A 50 -3.62 -12.99 -28.40
C ALA A 50 -4.12 -12.61 -27.00
N GLY A 51 -4.20 -11.31 -26.68
CA GLY A 51 -4.78 -10.84 -25.41
C GLY A 51 -6.31 -11.01 -25.33
N VAL A 52 -6.99 -11.09 -26.48
CA VAL A 52 -8.45 -11.23 -26.56
C VAL A 52 -8.85 -12.69 -26.70
N ASP A 53 -8.24 -13.40 -27.66
CA ASP A 53 -8.62 -14.78 -27.99
C ASP A 53 -7.90 -15.85 -27.14
N ARG A 54 -6.84 -15.47 -26.43
CA ARG A 54 -6.00 -16.36 -25.60
C ARG A 54 -5.45 -17.56 -26.38
N SER A 55 -5.31 -17.44 -27.69
CA SER A 55 -4.76 -18.48 -28.57
C SER A 55 -3.27 -18.77 -28.28
N THR A 56 -2.56 -17.76 -27.76
CA THR A 56 -1.15 -17.84 -27.37
C THR A 56 -0.82 -16.75 -26.36
N TYR A 57 0.44 -16.65 -25.95
CA TYR A 57 0.94 -15.57 -25.10
C TYR A 57 1.05 -14.25 -25.85
N MET A 58 0.76 -13.15 -25.16
CA MET A 58 1.08 -11.82 -25.67
C MET A 58 2.60 -11.62 -25.72
N LYS A 59 3.06 -11.00 -26.79
CA LYS A 59 4.46 -10.67 -27.06
C LYS A 59 4.60 -9.17 -27.14
N ALA A 60 5.66 -8.65 -26.55
CA ALA A 60 5.97 -7.23 -26.52
C ALA A 60 7.38 -6.99 -27.09
N GLU A 61 7.53 -5.88 -27.80
CA GLU A 61 8.83 -5.33 -28.15
C GLU A 61 9.30 -4.41 -27.02
N CYS A 62 10.49 -4.69 -26.48
CA CYS A 62 10.97 -4.07 -25.26
C CYS A 62 12.46 -3.72 -25.33
N SER A 63 12.88 -2.70 -24.58
CA SER A 63 14.30 -2.40 -24.32
C SER A 63 14.61 -2.43 -22.84
N TYR A 64 15.80 -2.90 -22.46
CA TYR A 64 16.24 -2.89 -21.07
C TYR A 64 16.37 -1.45 -20.52
N ILE A 65 16.04 -1.29 -19.25
CA ILE A 65 16.29 -0.08 -18.47
C ILE A 65 17.49 -0.37 -17.57
N GLU A 66 18.63 0.20 -17.93
CA GLU A 66 19.86 0.15 -17.17
C GLU A 66 19.99 1.41 -16.32
N ASP A 67 20.55 1.28 -15.13
CA ASP A 67 20.75 2.46 -14.29
C ASP A 67 21.91 3.31 -14.84
N THR A 68 21.71 4.63 -14.90
CA THR A 68 22.66 5.55 -15.54
C THR A 68 23.56 6.30 -14.55
N ASP A 69 23.30 6.15 -13.25
CA ASP A 69 23.98 6.90 -12.17
C ASP A 69 24.83 5.98 -11.26
N ASP A 70 25.34 4.86 -11.77
CA ASP A 70 26.15 3.87 -11.01
C ASP A 70 27.33 4.48 -10.25
N GLN A 71 27.95 5.52 -10.82
CA GLN A 71 29.13 6.18 -10.27
C GLN A 71 28.80 7.38 -9.37
N GLU A 72 27.52 7.72 -9.24
CA GLU A 72 27.11 8.86 -8.43
C GLU A 72 26.99 8.50 -6.94
N ASP A 73 27.64 9.27 -6.07
CA ASP A 73 27.46 9.15 -4.63
C ASP A 73 26.05 9.60 -4.22
N ALA A 74 25.29 8.69 -3.62
CA ALA A 74 23.95 8.88 -3.09
C ALA A 74 23.86 8.65 -1.58
N GLU A 75 24.99 8.46 -0.88
CA GLU A 75 24.98 8.13 0.55
C GLU A 75 24.33 9.23 1.41
N ALA A 76 24.51 10.50 1.03
CA ALA A 76 23.89 11.62 1.74
C ALA A 76 22.36 11.55 1.66
N ASP A 77 21.81 11.17 0.50
CA ASP A 77 20.38 11.00 0.28
C ASP A 77 19.84 9.80 1.08
N GLN A 78 20.57 8.68 1.06
CA GLN A 78 20.24 7.49 1.83
C GLN A 78 20.17 7.78 3.33
N ARG A 79 21.21 8.41 3.90
CA ARG A 79 21.25 8.79 5.32
C ARG A 79 20.11 9.73 5.71
N ARG A 80 19.76 10.66 4.83
CA ARG A 80 18.66 11.62 5.06
C ARG A 80 17.32 10.91 5.17
N ILE A 81 17.03 9.97 4.27
CA ILE A 81 15.81 9.15 4.30
C ILE A 81 15.75 8.31 5.58
N LEU A 82 16.84 7.60 5.91
CA LEU A 82 16.88 6.75 7.11
C LEU A 82 16.64 7.57 8.39
N LYS A 83 17.27 8.75 8.48
CA LYS A 83 17.02 9.69 9.58
C LYS A 83 15.56 10.13 9.63
N ARG A 84 14.97 10.48 8.48
CA ARG A 84 13.56 10.90 8.43
C ARG A 84 12.62 9.79 8.90
N ILE A 85 12.86 8.53 8.49
CA ILE A 85 12.05 7.41 8.98
C ILE A 85 12.24 7.23 10.49
N GLN A 86 13.45 7.39 11.01
CA GLN A 86 13.70 7.36 12.46
C GLN A 86 12.95 8.47 13.21
N ASP A 87 12.83 9.66 12.63
CA ASP A 87 12.01 10.75 13.19
C ASP A 87 10.52 10.36 13.20
N ILE A 88 10.03 9.70 12.14
CA ILE A 88 8.66 9.15 12.08
C ILE A 88 8.42 8.13 13.19
N VAL A 89 9.33 7.17 13.39
CA VAL A 89 9.19 6.15 14.47
C VAL A 89 9.08 6.83 15.84
N THR A 90 9.87 7.88 16.05
CA THR A 90 9.84 8.68 17.28
C THR A 90 8.50 9.39 17.45
N LEU A 91 7.99 10.05 16.40
CA LEU A 91 6.68 10.72 16.42
C LEU A 91 5.53 9.75 16.64
N GLN A 92 5.51 8.61 15.94
CA GLN A 92 4.50 7.56 16.12
C GLN A 92 4.46 7.07 17.58
N SER A 93 5.63 6.87 18.19
CA SER A 93 5.75 6.47 19.60
C SER A 93 5.21 7.54 20.55
N SER A 94 5.55 8.82 20.32
CA SER A 94 5.06 9.95 21.11
C SER A 94 3.55 10.14 21.02
N LEU A 95 3.00 9.97 19.81
CA LEU A 95 1.56 10.08 19.54
C LEU A 95 0.78 8.85 20.01
N LYS A 96 1.46 7.74 20.33
CA LYS A 96 0.88 6.43 20.62
C LYS A 96 0.00 5.93 19.46
N GLU A 97 0.48 6.09 18.22
CA GLU A 97 -0.20 5.54 17.04
C GLU A 97 -0.36 4.02 17.18
N GLU A 98 -1.54 3.51 16.83
CA GLU A 98 -1.88 2.08 16.92
C GLU A 98 -1.09 1.27 15.88
N VAL A 99 -0.99 1.78 14.65
CA VAL A 99 -0.13 1.22 13.61
C VAL A 99 1.16 2.04 13.54
N ARG A 100 2.28 1.41 13.89
CA ARG A 100 3.59 2.05 13.99
C ARG A 100 4.72 1.09 13.67
N PHE A 101 5.88 1.64 13.34
CA PHE A 101 7.11 0.89 13.22
C PHE A 101 7.63 0.43 14.59
N GLU A 102 8.30 -0.71 14.59
CA GLU A 102 9.06 -1.17 15.75
C GLU A 102 10.30 -0.31 15.99
N LYS A 103 10.68 -0.15 17.26
CA LYS A 103 11.90 0.59 17.60
C LYS A 103 13.12 -0.15 17.07
N GLY A 104 13.98 0.55 16.35
CA GLY A 104 15.21 -0.01 15.80
C GLY A 104 15.03 -0.76 14.48
N VAL A 105 13.80 -0.84 13.93
CA VAL A 105 13.57 -1.53 12.64
C VAL A 105 14.47 -1.00 11.52
N ILE A 106 14.79 0.29 11.53
CA ILE A 106 15.60 0.95 10.48
C ILE A 106 17.09 0.60 10.57
N SER A 107 17.58 0.03 11.67
CA SER A 107 19.00 -0.30 11.85
C SER A 107 19.51 -1.36 10.86
N SER A 108 18.62 -2.19 10.31
CA SER A 108 18.97 -3.19 9.29
C SER A 108 18.93 -2.65 7.85
N TYR A 109 18.66 -1.37 7.65
CA TYR A 109 18.49 -0.77 6.31
C TYR A 109 19.56 0.27 6.02
N ASN A 110 19.96 0.33 4.76
CA ASN A 110 20.98 1.25 4.25
C ASN A 110 20.48 2.11 3.07
N GLY A 111 19.39 1.73 2.40
CA GLY A 111 18.85 2.49 1.25
C GLY A 111 19.73 2.43 -0.01
N GLY A 112 20.71 1.53 -0.02
CA GLY A 112 21.56 1.23 -1.16
C GLY A 112 20.78 0.67 -2.34
N ARG A 113 21.41 0.67 -3.51
CA ARG A 113 20.80 0.21 -4.77
C ARG A 113 20.59 -1.30 -4.81
N THR A 114 21.56 -2.04 -4.27
CA THR A 114 21.64 -3.50 -4.27
C THR A 114 21.94 -4.00 -2.87
N GLY A 115 21.58 -5.26 -2.60
CA GLY A 115 21.89 -5.94 -1.35
C GLY A 115 20.79 -5.85 -0.30
N GLU A 116 20.99 -6.59 0.79
CA GLU A 116 20.06 -6.63 1.93
C GLU A 116 19.92 -5.24 2.56
N GLY A 117 18.69 -4.85 2.88
CA GLY A 117 18.40 -3.54 3.47
C GLY A 117 18.49 -2.35 2.49
N GLY A 118 18.59 -2.61 1.17
CA GLY A 118 18.57 -1.57 0.14
C GLY A 118 17.24 -0.81 0.03
N LEU A 119 17.13 0.09 -0.96
CA LEU A 119 15.95 0.92 -1.19
C LEU A 119 14.69 0.08 -1.41
N TRP A 120 14.76 -1.02 -2.16
CA TRP A 120 13.59 -1.89 -2.39
C TRP A 120 13.09 -2.54 -1.10
N ALA A 121 13.99 -2.98 -0.22
CA ALA A 121 13.61 -3.49 1.10
C ALA A 121 12.96 -2.38 1.96
N LEU A 122 13.44 -1.13 1.88
CA LEU A 122 12.79 0.01 2.53
C LEU A 122 11.38 0.28 1.97
N ILE A 123 11.21 0.15 0.65
CA ILE A 123 9.91 0.31 0.00
C ILE A 123 8.94 -0.79 0.44
N GLU A 124 9.39 -2.05 0.52
CA GLU A 124 8.59 -3.16 1.03
C GLU A 124 8.16 -2.93 2.48
N LEU A 125 9.10 -2.51 3.35
CA LEU A 125 8.79 -2.12 4.73
C LEU A 125 7.72 -1.02 4.77
N TRP A 126 7.84 -0.02 3.90
CA TRP A 126 6.89 1.09 3.81
C TRP A 126 5.51 0.65 3.30
N GLN A 127 5.46 -0.21 2.28
CA GLN A 127 4.21 -0.76 1.75
C GLN A 127 3.50 -1.64 2.78
N ALA A 128 4.26 -2.44 3.54
CA ALA A 128 3.72 -3.21 4.66
C ALA A 128 3.10 -2.30 5.72
N TYR A 129 3.79 -1.22 6.08
CA TYR A 129 3.25 -0.21 7.00
C TYR A 129 1.96 0.45 6.48
N LEU A 130 1.92 0.88 5.22
CA LEU A 130 0.71 1.47 4.64
C LEU A 130 -0.43 0.46 4.56
N SER A 131 -0.14 -0.80 4.23
CA SER A 131 -1.13 -1.89 4.20
C SER A 131 -1.73 -2.14 5.58
N MET A 132 -0.89 -2.20 6.63
CA MET A 132 -1.37 -2.32 8.01
C MET A 132 -2.27 -1.14 8.39
N ARG A 133 -1.93 0.08 7.96
CA ARG A 133 -2.77 1.26 8.23
C ARG A 133 -4.12 1.21 7.54
N VAL A 134 -4.15 0.81 6.27
CA VAL A 134 -5.40 0.63 5.52
C VAL A 134 -6.24 -0.45 6.21
N ALA A 135 -5.65 -1.60 6.52
CA ALA A 135 -6.35 -2.71 7.18
C ALA A 135 -6.94 -2.29 8.53
N HIS A 136 -6.15 -1.62 9.37
CA HIS A 136 -6.60 -1.15 10.68
C HIS A 136 -7.75 -0.14 10.55
N LYS A 137 -7.65 0.79 9.60
CA LYS A 137 -8.70 1.79 9.34
C LYS A 137 -9.99 1.13 8.86
N SER A 138 -9.90 0.19 7.93
CA SER A 138 -11.03 -0.61 7.46
C SER A 138 -11.68 -1.38 8.59
N GLN A 139 -10.89 -1.96 9.50
CA GLN A 139 -11.41 -2.67 10.68
C GLN A 139 -12.19 -1.75 11.63
N LEU A 140 -11.68 -0.55 11.92
CA LEU A 140 -12.39 0.41 12.78
C LEU A 140 -13.74 0.82 12.18
N MET A 141 -13.76 1.15 10.89
CA MET A 141 -15.00 1.56 10.20
C MET A 141 -15.98 0.40 10.03
N GLN A 142 -15.49 -0.81 9.77
CA GLN A 142 -16.34 -2.00 9.71
C GLN A 142 -16.97 -2.29 11.08
N LYS A 143 -16.21 -2.15 12.17
CA LYS A 143 -16.73 -2.31 13.53
C LYS A 143 -17.78 -1.24 13.87
N GLU A 144 -17.59 0.00 13.43
CA GLU A 144 -18.58 1.07 13.58
C GLU A 144 -19.88 0.73 12.83
N MET A 145 -19.77 0.26 11.59
CA MET A 145 -20.90 -0.19 10.77
C MET A 145 -21.63 -1.38 11.41
N GLU A 146 -20.90 -2.40 11.89
CA GLU A 146 -21.48 -3.54 12.60
C GLU A 146 -22.21 -3.13 13.87
N ASN A 147 -21.66 -2.18 14.64
CA ASN A 147 -22.32 -1.66 15.83
C ASN A 147 -23.63 -0.95 15.50
N LYS A 148 -23.68 -0.17 14.40
CA LYS A 148 -24.92 0.45 13.93
C LYS A 148 -25.95 -0.59 13.48
N ILE A 149 -25.54 -1.59 12.70
CA ILE A 149 -26.44 -2.69 12.27
C ILE A 149 -26.99 -3.44 13.49
N ARG A 150 -26.16 -3.74 14.49
CA ARG A 150 -26.62 -4.39 15.73
C ARG A 150 -27.59 -3.53 16.52
N LYS A 151 -27.36 -2.21 16.57
CA LYS A 151 -28.28 -1.27 17.22
C LYS A 151 -29.65 -1.28 16.52
N PHE A 152 -29.66 -1.19 15.20
CA PHE A 152 -30.88 -1.30 14.39
C PHE A 152 -31.61 -2.62 14.63
N LEU A 153 -30.91 -3.75 14.58
CA LEU A 153 -31.52 -5.06 14.82
C LEU A 153 -32.17 -5.17 16.20
N LYS A 154 -31.56 -4.60 17.24
CA LYS A 154 -32.15 -4.57 18.59
C LYS A 154 -33.39 -3.68 18.69
N GLU A 155 -33.44 -2.59 17.93
CA GLU A 155 -34.59 -1.68 17.87
C GLU A 155 -35.72 -2.26 16.99
N SER A 156 -35.39 -3.16 16.06
CA SER A 156 -36.32 -3.84 15.15
C SER A 156 -36.86 -5.17 15.67
N ASP A 157 -36.18 -5.78 16.66
CA ASP A 157 -36.52 -7.11 17.17
C ASP A 157 -37.72 -7.04 18.12
N ASP A 158 -38.91 -7.05 17.51
CA ASP A 158 -40.20 -7.37 18.13
C ASP A 158 -40.38 -8.89 18.35
N GLY A 159 -39.27 -9.64 18.51
CA GLY A 159 -39.26 -11.07 18.85
C GLY A 159 -39.43 -12.02 17.67
N LYS A 160 -39.18 -11.57 16.43
CA LYS A 160 -39.23 -12.42 15.24
C LYS A 160 -37.86 -12.44 14.60
N GLY A 161 -37.12 -13.53 14.82
CA GLY A 161 -35.81 -13.79 14.22
C GLY A 161 -35.81 -13.54 12.72
N ALA A 162 -35.44 -12.31 12.35
CA ALA A 162 -35.45 -11.86 10.98
C ALA A 162 -34.08 -12.13 10.37
N THR A 163 -34.09 -12.76 9.19
CA THR A 163 -32.91 -12.86 8.34
C THR A 163 -32.50 -11.45 7.92
N PHE A 164 -31.30 -11.02 8.31
CA PHE A 164 -30.81 -9.67 8.00
C PHE A 164 -30.70 -9.47 6.48
N SER A 165 -31.41 -8.46 5.96
CA SER A 165 -31.24 -7.96 4.61
C SER A 165 -31.14 -6.44 4.65
N LEU A 166 -30.12 -5.88 3.99
CA LEU A 166 -29.98 -4.44 3.79
C LEU A 166 -31.23 -3.83 3.13
N ASP A 167 -31.96 -4.62 2.34
CA ASP A 167 -33.20 -4.20 1.68
C ASP A 167 -34.43 -4.16 2.59
N ALA A 168 -34.31 -4.64 3.83
CA ALA A 168 -35.36 -4.57 4.84
C ALA A 168 -35.17 -3.40 5.82
N MET A 169 -34.01 -2.74 5.79
CA MET A 169 -33.73 -1.55 6.63
C MET A 169 -34.53 -0.34 6.15
N ASP A 170 -34.75 0.65 7.01
CA ASP A 170 -35.40 1.89 6.56
C ASP A 170 -34.50 2.67 5.57
N ARG A 171 -35.05 3.72 4.95
CA ARG A 171 -34.27 4.51 3.97
C ARG A 171 -33.17 5.36 4.61
N GLU A 172 -33.29 5.68 5.89
CA GLU A 172 -32.35 6.57 6.59
C GLU A 172 -31.10 5.80 6.98
N ASP A 173 -31.26 4.63 7.60
CA ASP A 173 -30.17 3.74 7.97
C ASP A 173 -29.41 3.19 6.76
N ARG A 174 -30.11 2.90 5.64
CA ARG A 174 -29.44 2.52 4.39
C ARG A 174 -28.54 3.64 3.87
N ARG A 175 -29.00 4.89 3.92
CA ARG A 175 -28.20 6.06 3.51
C ARG A 175 -27.01 6.26 4.43
N ASP A 176 -27.20 6.06 5.73
CA ASP A 176 -26.14 6.12 6.72
C ASP A 176 -25.05 5.07 6.46
N ILE A 177 -25.43 3.81 6.23
CA ILE A 177 -24.47 2.74 5.90
C ILE A 177 -23.74 3.04 4.59
N GLN A 178 -24.45 3.49 3.56
CA GLN A 178 -23.84 3.89 2.29
C GLN A 178 -22.84 5.04 2.48
N SER A 179 -23.20 6.05 3.27
CA SER A 179 -22.31 7.17 3.62
C SER A 179 -21.05 6.71 4.35
N MET A 180 -21.17 5.75 5.27
CA MET A 180 -20.02 5.13 5.93
C MET A 180 -19.12 4.35 4.97
N GLN A 181 -19.70 3.59 4.04
CA GLN A 181 -18.94 2.87 3.02
C GLN A 181 -18.22 3.84 2.07
N GLU A 182 -18.87 4.94 1.70
CA GLU A 182 -18.30 5.98 0.86
C GLU A 182 -17.14 6.68 1.57
N ARG A 183 -17.33 7.10 2.83
CA ARG A 183 -16.25 7.63 3.67
C ARG A 183 -15.09 6.67 3.79
N LEU A 184 -15.34 5.37 4.02
CA LEU A 184 -14.28 4.36 4.06
C LEU A 184 -13.47 4.35 2.77
N ARG A 185 -14.15 4.38 1.62
CA ARG A 185 -13.51 4.40 0.32
C ARG A 185 -12.72 5.69 0.10
N GLU A 186 -13.30 6.86 0.38
CA GLU A 186 -12.63 8.16 0.28
C GLU A 186 -11.38 8.23 1.16
N GLU A 187 -11.42 7.58 2.31
CA GLU A 187 -10.36 7.60 3.30
C GLU A 187 -9.26 6.56 3.09
N THR A 188 -9.53 5.49 2.33
CA THR A 188 -8.58 4.38 2.07
C THR A 188 -8.03 4.38 0.64
N ALA A 189 -8.82 4.82 -0.35
CA ALA A 189 -8.39 4.86 -1.75
C ALA A 189 -7.10 5.67 -1.97
N PRO A 190 -6.94 6.89 -1.40
CA PRO A 190 -5.71 7.65 -1.57
C PRO A 190 -4.47 6.93 -1.02
N MET A 191 -4.63 6.14 0.05
CA MET A 191 -3.53 5.38 0.65
C MET A 191 -3.12 4.18 -0.22
N LEU A 192 -4.08 3.57 -0.92
CA LEU A 192 -3.84 2.48 -1.86
C LEU A 192 -3.25 2.99 -3.18
N ASP A 193 -3.75 4.12 -3.68
CA ASP A 193 -3.23 4.79 -4.87
C ASP A 193 -1.78 5.21 -4.64
N GLU A 194 -1.49 5.80 -3.48
CA GLU A 194 -0.14 6.16 -3.04
C GLU A 194 0.80 4.93 -3.06
N GLN A 195 0.38 3.77 -2.54
CA GLN A 195 1.21 2.56 -2.59
C GLN A 195 1.61 2.13 -4.01
N THR A 196 0.74 2.34 -5.00
CA THR A 196 0.93 1.83 -6.36
C THR A 196 1.65 2.84 -7.26
N VAL A 197 1.21 4.10 -7.21
CA VAL A 197 1.72 5.17 -8.10
C VAL A 197 3.20 5.41 -7.87
N TRP A 198 3.65 5.49 -6.62
CA TRP A 198 5.06 5.80 -6.35
C TRP A 198 6.00 4.67 -6.73
N VAL A 199 5.59 3.42 -6.51
CA VAL A 199 6.39 2.27 -6.95
C VAL A 199 6.50 2.26 -8.46
N GLN A 200 5.42 2.56 -9.17
CA GLN A 200 5.46 2.68 -10.63
C GLN A 200 6.42 3.79 -11.08
N LEU A 201 6.39 4.96 -10.44
CA LEU A 201 7.31 6.06 -10.74
C LEU A 201 8.77 5.66 -10.48
N MET A 202 9.05 4.96 -9.38
CA MET A 202 10.40 4.48 -9.07
C MET A 202 10.88 3.41 -10.06
N LEU A 203 10.00 2.50 -10.49
CA LEU A 203 10.32 1.48 -11.49
C LEU A 203 10.69 2.09 -12.85
N GLN A 204 10.03 3.19 -13.22
CA GLN A 204 10.25 3.92 -14.48
C GLN A 204 11.55 4.72 -14.51
N ASN A 205 12.16 5.02 -13.35
CA ASN A 205 13.37 5.81 -13.26
C ASN A 205 14.63 4.95 -13.35
N ASP A 206 15.58 5.40 -14.16
CA ASP A 206 16.90 4.81 -14.40
C ASP A 206 17.99 5.40 -13.49
N LYS A 207 17.62 6.23 -12.51
CA LYS A 207 18.54 6.83 -11.55
C LYS A 207 18.18 6.45 -10.13
N HIS A 208 19.14 5.92 -9.38
CA HIS A 208 18.99 5.65 -7.95
C HIS A 208 18.65 6.90 -7.16
N LYS A 209 19.32 8.04 -7.45
CA LYS A 209 19.02 9.30 -6.76
C LYS A 209 17.59 9.78 -6.95
N GLU A 210 17.05 9.62 -8.15
CA GLU A 210 15.66 10.03 -8.42
C GLU A 210 14.68 9.12 -7.69
N ARG A 211 14.95 7.80 -7.65
CA ARG A 211 14.17 6.86 -6.84
C ARG A 211 14.21 7.23 -5.35
N LEU A 212 15.38 7.61 -4.83
CA LEU A 212 15.51 8.09 -3.45
C LEU A 212 14.70 9.37 -3.21
N ARG A 213 14.70 10.34 -4.14
CA ARG A 213 13.88 11.57 -4.00
C ARG A 213 12.38 11.30 -4.02
N ILE A 214 11.95 10.38 -4.89
CA ILE A 214 10.55 9.94 -4.93
C ILE A 214 10.16 9.32 -3.59
N PHE A 215 10.98 8.39 -3.09
CA PHE A 215 10.73 7.74 -1.81
C PHE A 215 10.77 8.73 -0.64
N GLU A 216 11.74 9.64 -0.62
CA GLU A 216 11.83 10.72 0.37
C GLU A 216 10.55 11.56 0.41
N SER A 217 9.98 11.89 -0.75
CA SER A 217 8.73 12.65 -0.83
C SER A 217 7.56 11.90 -0.18
N MET A 218 7.52 10.57 -0.28
CA MET A 218 6.52 9.74 0.42
C MET A 218 6.73 9.78 1.93
N VAL A 219 7.97 9.62 2.37
CA VAL A 219 8.34 9.63 3.79
C VAL A 219 8.04 11.01 4.41
N ASP A 220 8.34 12.10 3.71
CA ASP A 220 8.08 13.45 4.18
C ASP A 220 6.57 13.76 4.31
N ARG A 221 5.72 13.20 3.43
CA ARG A 221 4.25 13.33 3.56
C ARG A 221 3.75 12.71 4.85
N GLU A 222 4.23 11.50 5.15
CA GLU A 222 3.91 10.80 6.40
C GLU A 222 4.37 11.61 7.63
N PHE A 223 5.61 12.10 7.59
CA PHE A 223 6.17 12.93 8.63
C PHE A 223 5.31 14.18 8.89
N ARG A 224 4.95 14.92 7.83
CA ARG A 224 4.07 16.11 7.94
C ARG A 224 2.70 15.77 8.50
N ARG A 225 2.13 14.60 8.15
CA ARG A 225 0.85 14.17 8.75
C ARG A 225 0.99 14.01 10.27
N LEU A 226 2.07 13.36 10.73
CA LEU A 226 2.31 13.13 12.15
C LEU A 226 2.61 14.44 12.89
N GLU A 227 3.40 15.34 12.30
CA GLU A 227 3.63 16.68 12.86
C GLU A 227 2.32 17.46 13.00
N THR A 228 1.45 17.43 11.99
CA THR A 228 0.14 18.08 12.03
C THR A 228 -0.71 17.50 13.16
N ARG A 229 -0.75 16.16 13.30
CA ARG A 229 -1.46 15.50 14.41
C ARG A 229 -0.91 15.90 15.77
N LEU A 230 0.41 16.00 15.91
CA LEU A 230 1.05 16.45 17.15
C LEU A 230 0.71 17.90 17.47
N ALA A 231 0.73 18.78 16.47
CA ALA A 231 0.34 20.19 16.62
C ALA A 231 -1.12 20.30 17.07
N LEU A 232 -2.05 19.60 16.41
CA LEU A 232 -3.48 19.57 16.80
C LEU A 232 -3.65 19.04 18.22
N LYS A 233 -2.96 17.96 18.59
CA LYS A 233 -3.02 17.40 19.95
C LYS A 233 -2.54 18.38 21.00
N ARG A 234 -1.52 19.20 20.72
CA ARG A 234 -1.07 20.26 21.63
C ARG A 234 -2.12 21.37 21.74
N MET A 235 -2.61 21.87 20.59
CA MET A 235 -3.60 22.95 20.55
C MET A 235 -4.91 22.59 21.28
N PHE A 236 -5.42 21.38 21.11
CA PHE A 236 -6.68 20.94 21.73
C PHE A 236 -6.49 20.23 23.08
N GLY A 237 -5.28 19.73 23.37
CA GLY A 237 -4.93 19.13 24.66
C GLY A 237 -4.68 20.17 25.75
N GLU A 238 -4.16 21.36 25.39
CA GLU A 238 -3.99 22.46 26.36
C GLU A 238 -5.34 23.09 26.78
N GLN A 239 -6.42 22.90 26.01
CA GLN A 239 -7.76 23.39 26.39
C GLN A 239 -8.46 22.52 27.44
N SER A 240 -8.09 21.25 27.61
CA SER A 240 -8.75 20.37 28.60
C SER A 240 -8.22 20.53 30.04
N ASP A 241 -7.02 21.08 30.23
CA ASP A 241 -6.40 21.23 31.55
C ASP A 241 -6.68 22.60 32.22
N GLY A 242 -7.47 23.47 31.58
CA GLY A 242 -7.80 24.82 32.07
C GLY A 242 -9.12 24.97 32.84
N THR A 243 -9.91 23.90 33.02
CA THR A 243 -11.25 23.98 33.67
C THR A 243 -11.36 23.15 34.95
N THR A 244 -10.35 23.25 35.83
CA THR A 244 -10.55 22.87 37.23
C THR A 244 -10.01 24.01 38.11
N MET A 245 -10.91 24.95 38.43
CA MET A 245 -10.79 25.78 39.63
C MET A 245 -11.07 24.94 40.87
#